data_AF-A0A2S6NFL3-F1
#
_entry.id   AF-A0A2S6NFL3-F1
#
_cell.length_a   1.000
_cell.length_b   1.000
_cell.length_c   1.000
_cell.angle_alpha   90.00
_cell.angle_beta   90.00
_cell.angle_gamma   90.00
#
_symmetry.space_group_name_H-M   'P 1'
#
loop_
_entity.id
_entity.type
_entity.pdbx_description
1 polymer ?
#
loop_
_entity_poly.entity_id
_entity_poly.type
_entity_poly.pdbx_seq_one_letter_code
_entity_poly.pdbx_strand_id
1 'polypeptide(L)'
;MRLLAAISAAALPVEDAMLGADVVGVLRAQSRLQALDFWIRYPDYLANELLNEFEKTGAQFDLELARRIFDNREPDLRRVPMIRYHFGAFEPLHNPLSILRSRDLVRQHRQGEPGNVTETWYRLTKAGRSAMDQLADAACELAWYRDRAAVAARIAGVAGGAALKDRQYLQEEYAATPLKGTIPSIADRVRARLDELSEGAPK
;
A
#
# COMPACT_ATOMS: atom_id res chain seq x y z
N MET A 1 9.94 -3.66 7.19
CA MET A 1 8.73 -4.50 7.08
C MET A 1 7.72 -3.95 6.07
N ARG A 2 7.01 -2.85 6.37
CA ARG A 2 5.94 -2.31 5.50
C ARG A 2 6.31 -2.14 4.02
N LEU A 3 7.44 -1.49 3.72
CA LEU A 3 7.88 -1.32 2.33
C LEU A 3 8.24 -2.66 1.64
N LEU A 4 8.84 -3.60 2.38
CA LEU A 4 9.09 -4.93 1.84
C LEU A 4 7.76 -5.60 1.50
N ALA A 5 6.77 -5.56 2.40
CA ALA A 5 5.45 -6.13 2.15
C ALA A 5 4.77 -5.49 0.92
N ALA A 6 4.75 -4.16 0.83
CA ALA A 6 4.18 -3.43 -0.30
C ALA A 6 4.84 -3.80 -1.64
N ILE A 7 6.18 -3.82 -1.69
CA ILE A 7 6.93 -4.21 -2.89
C ILE A 7 6.68 -5.69 -3.20
N SER A 8 6.73 -6.55 -2.18
CA SER A 8 6.58 -7.99 -2.33
C SER A 8 5.19 -8.39 -2.84
N ALA A 9 4.15 -7.63 -2.48
CA ALA A 9 2.77 -7.87 -2.92
C ALA A 9 2.46 -7.26 -4.30
N ALA A 10 3.05 -6.11 -4.65
CA ALA A 10 2.69 -5.36 -5.85
C ALA A 10 3.72 -5.43 -6.98
N ALA A 11 4.88 -6.04 -6.76
CA ALA A 11 5.88 -6.27 -7.80
C ALA A 11 5.34 -7.23 -8.86
N LEU A 12 5.45 -6.83 -10.12
CA LEU A 12 5.09 -7.71 -11.24
C LEU A 12 6.23 -8.71 -11.49
N PRO A 13 5.92 -9.98 -11.78
CA PRO A 13 6.93 -10.97 -12.14
C PRO A 13 7.78 -10.50 -13.32
N VAL A 14 9.06 -10.88 -13.32
CA VAL A 14 9.98 -10.60 -14.43
C VAL A 14 10.69 -11.87 -14.85
N GLU A 15 10.83 -12.05 -16.17
CA GLU A 15 11.62 -13.13 -16.78
C GLU A 15 12.98 -12.64 -17.29
N ASP A 16 13.20 -11.32 -17.28
CA ASP A 16 14.40 -10.69 -17.81
C ASP A 16 15.61 -10.90 -16.90
N ALA A 17 16.49 -11.82 -17.31
CA ALA A 17 17.75 -12.09 -16.63
C ALA A 17 18.67 -10.87 -16.53
N MET A 18 18.52 -9.85 -17.39
CA MET A 18 19.31 -8.62 -17.35
C MET A 18 18.99 -7.75 -16.14
N LEU A 19 17.84 -7.97 -15.47
CA LEU A 19 17.51 -7.30 -14.21
C LEU A 19 18.26 -7.87 -13.00
N GLY A 20 18.85 -9.06 -13.17
CA GLY A 20 19.55 -9.87 -12.18
C GLY A 20 18.92 -11.25 -12.06
N ALA A 21 19.72 -12.31 -12.10
CA ALA A 21 19.24 -13.71 -12.09
C ALA A 21 18.46 -14.11 -10.82
N ASP A 22 18.56 -13.31 -9.77
CA ASP A 22 17.87 -13.47 -8.51
C ASP A 22 16.70 -12.49 -8.32
N VAL A 23 16.41 -11.62 -9.28
CA VAL A 23 15.24 -10.73 -9.25
C VAL A 23 14.00 -11.53 -9.65
N VAL A 24 12.95 -11.46 -8.83
CA VAL A 24 11.67 -12.17 -9.05
C VAL A 24 10.52 -11.25 -9.40
N GLY A 25 10.68 -9.94 -9.20
CA GLY A 25 9.67 -8.99 -9.62
C GLY A 25 10.14 -7.54 -9.53
N VAL A 26 9.39 -6.66 -10.18
CA VAL A 26 9.66 -5.22 -10.19
C VAL A 26 8.40 -4.44 -9.85
N LEU A 27 8.49 -3.59 -8.83
CA LEU A 27 7.53 -2.51 -8.62
C LEU A 27 8.09 -1.23 -9.26
N ARG A 28 7.30 -0.62 -10.14
CA ARG A 28 7.64 0.64 -10.80
C ARG A 28 7.00 1.84 -10.12
N ALA A 29 7.68 2.98 -10.26
CA ALA A 29 7.32 4.30 -9.76
C ALA A 29 7.30 4.45 -8.22
N GLN A 30 8.00 5.47 -7.72
CA GLN A 30 7.98 5.81 -6.29
C GLN A 30 6.60 6.25 -5.81
N SER A 31 5.85 6.99 -6.63
CA SER A 31 4.49 7.43 -6.30
C SER A 31 3.55 6.24 -6.05
N ARG A 32 3.70 5.16 -6.83
CA ARG A 32 2.93 3.93 -6.62
C ARG A 32 3.28 3.26 -5.29
N LEU A 33 4.57 3.14 -4.98
CA LEU A 33 5.00 2.60 -3.69
C LEU A 33 4.48 3.44 -2.51
N GLN A 34 4.53 4.78 -2.60
CA GLN A 34 4.00 5.66 -1.55
C GLN A 34 2.48 5.53 -1.39
N ALA A 35 1.74 5.38 -2.49
CA ALA A 35 0.29 5.19 -2.42
C ALA A 35 -0.10 3.86 -1.75
N LEU A 36 0.60 2.77 -2.09
CA LEU A 36 0.41 1.47 -1.43
C LEU A 36 0.78 1.54 0.06
N ASP A 37 1.91 2.18 0.36
CA ASP A 37 2.38 2.36 1.73
C ASP A 37 1.38 3.18 2.57
N PHE A 38 0.75 4.20 1.97
CA PHE A 38 -0.31 4.97 2.61
C PHE A 38 -1.49 4.10 3.03
N TRP A 39 -2.03 3.26 2.14
CA TRP A 39 -3.15 2.38 2.49
C TRP A 39 -2.81 1.35 3.57
N ILE A 40 -1.56 0.87 3.62
CA ILE A 40 -1.14 -0.02 4.71
C ILE A 40 -1.08 0.73 6.04
N ARG A 41 -0.72 2.02 6.03
CA ARG A 41 -0.65 2.86 7.24
C ARG A 41 -1.98 3.43 7.69
N TYR A 42 -2.94 3.54 6.79
CA TYR A 42 -4.27 4.08 7.02
C TYR A 42 -5.30 3.01 6.63
N PRO A 43 -5.52 1.98 7.49
CA PRO A 43 -6.43 0.88 7.19
C PRO A 43 -7.88 1.33 6.94
N ASP A 44 -8.29 2.45 7.52
CA ASP A 44 -9.56 3.12 7.28
C ASP A 44 -9.70 3.62 5.83
N TYR A 45 -8.63 4.17 5.25
CA TYR A 45 -8.62 4.53 3.83
C TYR A 45 -8.65 3.29 2.93
N LEU A 46 -7.95 2.22 3.30
CA LEU A 46 -8.04 0.95 2.56
C LEU A 46 -9.43 0.33 2.65
N ALA A 47 -10.06 0.36 3.82
CA ALA A 47 -11.44 -0.08 4.02
C ALA A 47 -12.42 0.72 3.18
N ASN A 48 -12.25 2.05 3.09
CA ASN A 48 -13.08 2.87 2.21
C ASN A 48 -12.97 2.46 0.74
N GLU A 49 -11.77 2.08 0.28
CA GLU A 49 -11.59 1.59 -1.08
C GLU A 49 -12.19 0.20 -1.30
N LEU A 50 -12.21 -0.66 -0.28
CA LEU A 50 -12.95 -1.93 -0.32
C LEU A 50 -14.45 -1.69 -0.47
N LEU A 51 -15.01 -0.73 0.28
CA LEU A 51 -16.43 -0.35 0.12
C LEU A 51 -16.73 0.19 -1.28
N ASN A 52 -15.80 0.97 -1.86
CA ASN A 52 -15.93 1.41 -3.25
C ASN A 52 -15.96 0.23 -4.25
N GLU A 53 -15.16 -0.82 -4.02
CA GLU A 53 -15.19 -2.01 -4.88
C GLU A 53 -16.45 -2.86 -4.66
N PHE A 54 -16.93 -2.96 -3.42
CA PHE A 54 -18.21 -3.61 -3.12
C PHE A 54 -19.37 -2.92 -3.86
N GLU A 55 -19.49 -1.60 -3.79
CA GLU A 55 -20.56 -0.87 -4.47
C GLU A 55 -20.52 -1.04 -6.00
N LYS A 56 -19.31 -1.16 -6.59
CA LYS A 56 -19.16 -1.38 -8.03
C LYS A 56 -19.51 -2.80 -8.47
N THR A 57 -19.20 -3.80 -7.65
CA THR A 57 -19.19 -5.22 -8.06
C THR A 57 -20.24 -6.08 -7.37
N GLY A 58 -20.76 -5.63 -6.23
CA GLY A 58 -21.58 -6.43 -5.31
C GLY A 58 -20.79 -7.53 -4.58
N ALA A 59 -19.45 -7.55 -4.64
CA ALA A 59 -18.65 -8.64 -4.10
C ALA A 59 -18.60 -8.59 -2.57
N GLN A 60 -19.38 -9.46 -1.91
CA GLN A 60 -19.50 -9.52 -0.44
C GLN A 60 -18.15 -9.67 0.28
N PHE A 61 -17.17 -10.31 -0.36
CA PHE A 61 -15.81 -10.43 0.16
C PHE A 61 -15.17 -9.08 0.52
N ASP A 62 -15.40 -8.03 -0.27
CA ASP A 62 -14.84 -6.71 -0.02
C ASP A 62 -15.50 -6.04 1.19
N LEU A 63 -16.82 -6.16 1.32
CA LEU A 63 -17.57 -5.69 2.49
C LEU A 63 -17.11 -6.39 3.78
N GLU A 64 -16.97 -7.73 3.74
CA GLU A 64 -16.49 -8.51 4.88
C GLU A 64 -15.05 -8.17 5.27
N LEU A 65 -14.19 -7.90 4.29
CA LEU A 65 -12.81 -7.50 4.55
C LEU A 65 -12.74 -6.09 5.15
N ALA A 66 -13.56 -5.15 4.68
CA ALA A 66 -13.69 -3.83 5.29
C ALA A 66 -14.17 -3.96 6.75
N ARG A 67 -15.18 -4.79 7.01
CA ARG A 67 -15.66 -5.08 8.38
C ARG A 67 -14.56 -5.63 9.28
N ARG A 68 -13.81 -6.63 8.81
CA ARG A 68 -12.69 -7.20 9.58
C ARG A 68 -11.62 -6.18 9.94
N ILE A 69 -11.34 -5.19 9.09
CA ILE A 69 -10.38 -4.11 9.40
C ILE A 69 -10.84 -3.33 10.64
N PHE A 70 -12.14 -3.05 10.76
CA PHE A 70 -12.72 -2.34 11.90
C PHE A 70 -12.86 -3.23 13.14
N ASP A 71 -13.33 -4.48 12.99
CA ASP A 71 -13.47 -5.41 14.12
C ASP A 71 -12.13 -5.69 14.81
N ASN A 72 -11.06 -5.78 14.03
CA ASN A 72 -9.69 -5.93 14.53
C ASN A 72 -9.07 -4.61 15.04
N ARG A 73 -9.83 -3.52 15.04
CA ARG A 73 -9.41 -2.18 15.50
C ARG A 73 -8.16 -1.67 14.80
N GLU A 74 -7.95 -2.03 13.54
CA GLU A 74 -6.73 -1.67 12.82
C GLU A 74 -6.54 -0.17 12.61
N PRO A 75 -7.59 0.63 12.34
CA PRO A 75 -7.46 2.10 12.29
C PRO A 75 -6.95 2.72 13.60
N ASP A 76 -7.18 2.06 14.74
CA ASP A 76 -6.67 2.51 16.05
C ASP A 76 -5.26 1.97 16.33
N LEU A 77 -5.06 0.67 16.10
CA LEU A 77 -3.88 -0.07 16.57
C LEU A 77 -2.70 -0.04 15.59
N ARG A 78 -2.96 0.14 14.29
CA ARG A 78 -1.94 -0.03 13.23
C ARG A 78 -1.61 1.27 12.51
N ARG A 79 -2.31 2.36 12.82
CA ARG A 79 -2.16 3.64 12.13
C ARG A 79 -0.78 4.23 12.35
N VAL A 80 -0.08 4.53 11.25
CA VAL A 80 1.20 5.26 11.28
C VAL A 80 1.03 6.56 10.48
N PRO A 81 1.03 7.73 11.12
CA PRO A 81 0.76 8.98 10.43
C PRO A 81 1.68 9.24 9.23
N MET A 82 1.14 9.89 8.19
CA MET A 82 1.88 10.44 7.07
C MET A 82 1.55 11.92 6.90
N ILE A 83 2.52 12.67 6.40
CA ILE A 83 2.30 14.07 6.04
C ILE A 83 1.83 14.20 4.60
N ARG A 84 1.00 15.20 4.31
CA ARG A 84 0.75 15.65 2.95
C ARG A 84 1.94 16.50 2.50
N TYR A 85 2.52 16.17 1.35
CA TYR A 85 3.52 16.99 0.69
C TYR A 85 3.04 17.41 -0.71
N HIS A 86 3.91 18.01 -1.52
CA HIS A 86 3.54 18.60 -2.82
C HIS A 86 2.72 17.67 -3.71
N PHE A 87 2.96 16.36 -3.62
CA PHE A 87 2.32 15.36 -4.47
C PHE A 87 1.53 14.29 -3.71
N GLY A 88 1.05 14.59 -2.50
CA GLY A 88 0.23 13.67 -1.69
C GLY A 88 0.95 13.16 -0.45
N ALA A 89 0.48 12.03 0.09
CA ALA A 89 1.04 11.36 1.25
C ALA A 89 2.51 11.00 0.99
N PHE A 90 3.39 11.47 1.87
CA PHE A 90 4.82 11.37 1.63
C PHE A 90 5.57 10.84 2.86
N GLU A 91 6.51 9.93 2.60
CA GLU A 91 7.59 9.58 3.51
C GLU A 91 8.94 9.56 2.76
N PRO A 92 10.02 10.09 3.36
CA PRO A 92 11.37 9.84 2.88
C PRO A 92 11.72 8.35 2.89
N LEU A 93 11.85 7.73 1.71
CA LEU A 93 12.06 6.28 1.59
C LEU A 93 13.53 5.83 1.72
N HIS A 94 14.49 6.75 1.70
CA HIS A 94 15.93 6.42 1.63
C HIS A 94 16.40 5.54 2.81
N ASN A 95 16.05 5.89 4.05
CA ASN A 95 16.41 5.14 5.24
C ASN A 95 15.77 3.74 5.29
N PRO A 96 14.44 3.58 5.13
CA PRO A 96 13.86 2.24 5.16
C PRO A 96 14.33 1.38 3.96
N LEU A 97 14.59 1.98 2.79
CA LEU A 97 15.14 1.26 1.64
C LEU A 97 16.61 0.85 1.83
N SER A 98 17.42 1.63 2.55
CA SER A 98 18.83 1.28 2.79
C SER A 98 18.96 0.00 3.62
N ILE A 99 18.04 -0.23 4.58
CA ILE A 99 17.95 -1.47 5.35
C ILE A 99 17.59 -2.65 4.45
N LEU A 100 16.63 -2.49 3.54
CA LEU A 100 16.27 -3.56 2.60
C LEU A 100 17.41 -3.85 1.62
N ARG A 101 18.15 -2.80 1.21
CA ARG A 101 19.29 -2.94 0.31
C ARG A 101 20.48 -3.63 0.97
N SER A 102 20.77 -3.34 2.24
CA SER A 102 21.92 -3.93 2.96
C SER A 102 21.79 -5.44 3.18
N ARG A 103 20.56 -5.96 3.18
CA ARG A 103 20.24 -7.40 3.21
C ARG A 103 19.87 -7.97 1.85
N ASP A 104 20.08 -7.18 0.80
CA ASP A 104 19.81 -7.54 -0.59
C ASP A 104 18.37 -8.04 -0.86
N LEU A 105 17.41 -7.52 -0.10
CA LEU A 105 15.98 -7.88 -0.23
C LEU A 105 15.32 -7.11 -1.37
N VAL A 106 15.71 -5.84 -1.53
CA VAL A 106 15.21 -4.95 -2.58
C VAL A 106 16.37 -4.13 -3.14
N ARG A 107 16.45 -4.01 -4.46
CA ARG A 107 17.40 -3.14 -5.16
C ARG A 107 16.66 -1.98 -5.80
N GLN A 108 17.05 -0.74 -5.46
CA GLN A 108 16.55 0.44 -6.14
C GLN A 108 17.34 0.67 -7.42
N HIS A 109 16.66 0.89 -8.53
CA HIS A 109 17.25 1.28 -9.80
C HIS A 109 16.55 2.54 -10.30
N ARG A 110 17.33 3.59 -10.58
CA ARG A 110 16.82 4.84 -11.14
C ARG A 110 16.99 4.78 -12.65
N GLN A 111 15.88 4.89 -13.36
CA GLN A 111 15.83 5.04 -14.81
C GLN A 111 15.96 6.52 -15.19
N GLY A 112 16.59 6.77 -16.32
CA GLY A 112 16.89 8.12 -16.82
C GLY A 112 18.35 8.50 -16.66
N GLU A 113 18.63 9.80 -16.77
CA GLU A 113 19.98 10.34 -16.73
C GLU A 113 20.30 10.94 -15.35
N PRO A 114 21.58 11.05 -14.97
CA PRO A 114 21.97 11.81 -13.78
C PRO A 114 21.39 13.23 -13.82
N GLY A 115 20.59 13.60 -12.82
CA GLY A 115 19.89 14.89 -12.77
C GLY A 115 18.49 14.89 -13.40
N ASN A 116 18.12 13.86 -14.17
CA ASN A 116 16.80 13.71 -14.78
C ASN A 116 16.29 12.26 -14.65
N VAL A 117 15.93 11.87 -13.43
CA VAL A 117 15.37 10.55 -13.13
C VAL A 117 13.92 10.53 -13.60
N THR A 118 13.62 9.72 -14.60
CA THR A 118 12.27 9.59 -15.18
C THR A 118 11.42 8.61 -14.38
N GLU A 119 12.02 7.55 -13.84
CA GLU A 119 11.32 6.57 -13.03
C GLU A 119 12.25 5.88 -12.03
N THR A 120 11.71 5.45 -10.89
CA THR A 120 12.42 4.61 -9.92
C THR A 120 11.79 3.23 -9.90
N TRP A 121 12.61 2.19 -10.08
CA TRP A 121 12.22 0.79 -10.00
C TRP A 121 12.71 0.18 -8.69
N TYR A 122 11.88 -0.67 -8.11
CA TYR A 122 12.20 -1.47 -6.93
C TYR A 122 12.20 -2.93 -7.35
N ARG A 123 13.39 -3.49 -7.49
CA ARG A 123 13.61 -4.89 -7.89
C ARG A 123 13.57 -5.76 -6.63
N LEU A 124 12.58 -6.64 -6.54
CA LEU A 124 12.43 -7.61 -5.47
C LEU A 124 13.30 -8.83 -5.78
N THR A 125 14.18 -9.22 -4.85
CA THR A 125 15.01 -10.41 -4.99
C THR A 125 14.31 -11.66 -4.47
N LYS A 126 14.81 -12.85 -4.84
CA LYS A 126 14.42 -14.14 -4.25
C LYS A 126 14.53 -14.09 -2.72
N ALA A 127 15.62 -13.52 -2.21
CA ALA A 127 15.83 -13.33 -0.78
C ALA A 127 14.78 -12.40 -0.16
N GLY A 128 14.41 -11.30 -0.83
CA GLY A 128 13.36 -10.40 -0.38
C GLY A 128 11.98 -11.05 -0.28
N ARG A 129 11.60 -11.84 -1.29
CA ARG A 129 10.36 -12.62 -1.28
C ARG A 129 10.36 -13.62 -0.12
N SER A 130 11.40 -14.46 -0.03
CA SER A 130 11.54 -15.46 1.02
C SER A 130 11.56 -14.84 2.42
N ALA A 131 12.21 -13.69 2.59
CA ALA A 131 12.25 -12.99 3.88
C ALA A 131 10.86 -12.50 4.29
N MET A 132 10.05 -12.01 3.34
CA MET A 132 8.68 -11.60 3.65
C MET A 132 7.82 -12.80 4.09
N ASP A 133 7.97 -13.94 3.45
CA ASP A 133 7.23 -15.16 3.81
C ASP A 133 7.67 -15.66 5.20
N GLN A 134 8.98 -15.77 5.46
CA GLN A 134 9.53 -16.14 6.77
C GLN A 134 9.10 -15.20 7.89
N LEU A 135 9.10 -13.89 7.64
CA LEU A 135 8.69 -12.89 8.63
C LEU A 135 7.20 -13.01 8.94
N ALA A 136 6.37 -13.31 7.95
CA ALA A 136 4.95 -13.54 8.16
C ALA A 136 4.69 -14.82 8.96
N ASP A 137 5.47 -15.88 8.73
CA ASP A 137 5.35 -17.14 9.47
C ASP A 137 5.86 -17.03 10.92
N ALA A 138 6.77 -16.08 11.18
CA ALA A 138 7.37 -15.90 12.51
C ALA A 138 6.42 -15.28 13.55
N ALA A 139 5.47 -14.43 13.13
CA ALA A 139 4.54 -13.76 14.05
C ALA A 139 3.30 -13.19 13.33
N CYS A 140 2.13 -13.28 13.96
CA CYS A 140 0.88 -12.81 13.37
C CYS A 140 0.86 -11.28 13.15
N GLU A 141 1.56 -10.52 13.99
CA GLU A 141 1.72 -9.07 13.85
C GLU A 141 2.48 -8.71 12.58
N LEU A 142 3.43 -9.56 12.18
CA LEU A 142 4.21 -9.43 10.96
C LEU A 142 3.45 -9.93 9.74
N ALA A 143 2.71 -11.04 9.87
CA ALA A 143 1.80 -11.55 8.84
C ALA A 143 0.79 -10.50 8.39
N TRP A 144 0.29 -9.69 9.33
CA TRP A 144 -0.63 -8.60 9.03
C TRP A 144 -0.09 -7.63 7.95
N TYR A 145 1.21 -7.30 7.96
CA TYR A 145 1.77 -6.42 6.93
C TYR A 145 1.73 -7.06 5.54
N ARG A 146 2.04 -8.37 5.45
CA ARG A 146 1.95 -9.13 4.21
C ARG A 146 0.50 -9.13 3.69
N ASP A 147 -0.43 -9.46 4.57
CA ASP A 147 -1.83 -9.64 4.20
C ASP A 147 -2.47 -8.31 3.80
N ARG A 148 -2.20 -7.23 4.51
CA ARG A 148 -2.69 -5.89 4.14
C ARG A 148 -2.03 -5.34 2.89
N ALA A 149 -0.75 -5.62 2.67
CA ALA A 149 -0.09 -5.28 1.41
C ALA A 149 -0.70 -6.02 0.22
N ALA A 150 -1.09 -7.30 0.38
CA ALA A 150 -1.78 -8.05 -0.66
C ALA A 150 -3.16 -7.44 -1.00
N VAL A 151 -3.91 -7.01 0.02
CA VAL A 151 -5.18 -6.30 -0.19
C VAL A 151 -4.97 -4.96 -0.90
N ALA A 152 -4.02 -4.15 -0.44
CA ALA A 152 -3.69 -2.87 -1.08
C ALA A 152 -3.23 -3.06 -2.53
N ALA A 153 -2.42 -4.08 -2.82
CA ALA A 153 -1.97 -4.41 -4.16
C ALA A 153 -3.14 -4.84 -5.07
N ARG A 154 -4.07 -5.67 -4.57
CA ARG A 154 -5.28 -6.07 -5.29
C ARG A 154 -6.15 -4.86 -5.65
N ILE A 155 -6.41 -3.99 -4.68
CA ILE A 155 -7.22 -2.78 -4.86
C ILE A 155 -6.53 -1.76 -5.78
N ALA A 156 -5.19 -1.70 -5.76
CA ALA A 156 -4.43 -0.90 -6.70
C ALA A 156 -4.50 -1.44 -8.13
N GLY A 157 -4.59 -2.77 -8.30
CA GLY A 157 -4.60 -3.42 -9.60
C GLY A 157 -3.43 -2.98 -10.47
N VAL A 158 -3.70 -2.59 -11.72
CA VAL A 158 -2.68 -2.06 -12.65
C VAL A 158 -2.47 -0.54 -12.54
N ALA A 159 -3.19 0.16 -11.66
CA ALA A 159 -3.20 1.63 -11.63
C ALA A 159 -1.84 2.24 -11.24
N GLY A 160 -1.34 3.16 -12.07
CA GLY A 160 -0.11 3.90 -11.78
C GLY A 160 -0.23 4.81 -10.56
N GLY A 161 0.90 5.31 -10.06
CA GLY A 161 0.91 6.16 -8.86
C GLY A 161 0.08 7.45 -8.96
N ALA A 162 -0.04 8.03 -10.16
CA ALA A 162 -0.90 9.19 -10.39
C ALA A 162 -2.39 8.85 -10.18
N ALA A 163 -2.87 7.78 -10.82
CA ALA A 163 -4.26 7.34 -10.66
C ALA A 163 -4.60 6.93 -9.21
N LEU A 164 -3.67 6.28 -8.51
CA LEU A 164 -3.85 5.95 -7.09
C LEU A 164 -3.91 7.20 -6.22
N LYS A 165 -3.10 8.21 -6.54
CA LYS A 165 -3.14 9.50 -5.86
C LYS A 165 -4.49 10.18 -6.11
N ASP A 166 -4.99 10.19 -7.34
CA ASP A 166 -6.28 10.83 -7.66
C ASP A 166 -7.41 10.24 -6.80
N ARG A 167 -7.42 8.92 -6.57
CA ARG A 167 -8.36 8.26 -5.65
C ARG A 167 -8.26 8.78 -4.21
N GLN A 168 -7.04 9.00 -3.72
CA GLN A 168 -6.82 9.55 -2.39
C GLN A 168 -7.34 10.99 -2.27
N TYR A 169 -7.23 11.77 -3.35
CA TYR A 169 -7.73 13.16 -3.41
C TYR A 169 -9.26 13.26 -3.52
N LEU A 170 -9.97 12.16 -3.80
CA LEU A 170 -11.43 12.13 -3.67
C LEU A 170 -11.90 12.22 -2.21
N GLN A 171 -11.00 11.99 -1.25
CA GLN A 171 -11.31 12.08 0.18
C GLN A 171 -11.13 13.54 0.64
N GLU A 172 -12.20 14.17 1.09
CA GLU A 172 -12.19 15.58 1.50
C GLU A 172 -11.13 15.88 2.57
N GLU A 173 -11.02 15.03 3.59
CA GLU A 173 -10.08 15.20 4.69
C GLU A 173 -8.62 15.11 4.22
N TYR A 174 -8.36 14.26 3.22
CA TYR A 174 -7.05 14.17 2.58
C TYR A 174 -6.76 15.44 1.75
N ALA A 175 -7.72 15.88 0.93
CA ALA A 175 -7.58 17.05 0.06
C ALA A 175 -7.41 18.35 0.85
N ALA A 176 -8.13 18.48 1.97
CA ALA A 176 -8.11 19.63 2.87
C ALA A 176 -6.88 19.68 3.79
N THR A 177 -6.13 18.59 3.94
CA THR A 177 -4.93 18.55 4.79
C THR A 177 -3.92 19.61 4.31
N PRO A 178 -3.41 20.55 5.13
CA PRO A 178 -2.47 21.56 4.66
C PRO A 178 -1.13 20.96 4.23
N LEU A 179 -0.33 21.69 3.45
CA LEU A 179 1.03 21.25 3.08
C LEU A 179 1.87 21.03 4.35
N LYS A 180 2.55 19.87 4.45
CA LYS A 180 3.26 19.35 5.63
C LYS A 180 2.36 19.00 6.82
N GLY A 181 1.04 19.11 6.69
CA GLY A 181 0.08 18.67 7.69
C GLY A 181 -0.01 17.14 7.74
N THR A 182 -0.34 16.62 8.91
CA THR A 182 -0.63 15.19 9.11
C THR A 182 -2.00 14.86 8.52
N ILE A 183 -2.07 13.83 7.69
CA ILE A 183 -3.33 13.36 7.11
C ILE A 183 -4.19 12.78 8.24
N PRO A 184 -5.42 13.26 8.44
CA PRO A 184 -6.32 12.77 9.48
C PRO A 184 -6.84 11.37 9.13
N SER A 185 -7.46 10.72 10.12
CA SER A 185 -8.20 9.48 9.89
C SER A 185 -9.62 9.78 9.43
N ILE A 186 -10.19 8.86 8.67
CA ILE A 186 -11.59 8.86 8.22
C ILE A 186 -12.40 7.72 8.85
N ALA A 187 -11.86 7.10 9.92
CA ALA A 187 -12.41 5.89 10.52
C ALA A 187 -13.90 6.00 10.89
N ASP A 188 -14.31 7.10 11.52
CA ASP A 188 -15.70 7.29 11.95
C ASP A 188 -16.66 7.34 10.76
N ARG A 189 -16.30 8.09 9.71
CA ARG A 189 -17.09 8.19 8.47
C ARG A 189 -17.18 6.84 7.75
N VAL A 190 -16.07 6.12 7.66
CA VAL A 190 -16.03 4.81 6.99
C VAL A 190 -16.79 3.76 7.78
N ARG A 191 -16.79 3.84 9.12
CA ARG A 191 -17.61 2.97 9.97
C ARG A 191 -19.10 3.19 9.73
N ALA A 192 -19.55 4.45 9.73
CA ALA A 192 -20.94 4.77 9.40
C ALA A 192 -21.35 4.22 8.03
N ARG A 193 -20.51 4.43 7.01
CA ARG A 193 -20.76 3.87 5.66
C ARG A 193 -20.79 2.34 5.63
N LEU A 194 -19.91 1.68 6.40
CA LEU A 194 -19.89 0.22 6.51
C LEU A 194 -21.19 -0.31 7.13
N ASP A 195 -21.70 0.36 8.17
CA ASP A 195 -22.93 -0.03 8.86
C ASP A 195 -24.13 0.09 7.89
N GLU A 196 -24.25 1.21 7.19
CA GLU A 196 -25.30 1.45 6.17
C GLU A 196 -25.29 0.38 5.07
N LEU A 197 -24.11 0.06 4.51
CA LEU A 197 -23.99 -0.95 3.46
C LEU A 197 -24.26 -2.38 3.98
N SER A 198 -23.98 -2.64 5.26
CA SER A 198 -24.23 -3.95 5.88
C SER A 198 -25.72 -4.18 6.17
N GLU A 199 -26.47 -3.13 6.49
CA GLU A 199 -27.93 -3.20 6.67
C GLU A 199 -28.68 -3.34 5.35
N GLY A 200 -28.15 -2.75 4.27
CA GLY A 200 -28.75 -2.80 2.93
C GLY A 200 -28.36 -4.02 2.08
N ALA A 201 -27.35 -4.81 2.47
CA ALA A 201 -26.93 -5.98 1.72
C ALA A 201 -27.93 -7.14 1.89
N PRO A 202 -28.38 -7.80 0.79
CA PRO A 202 -29.18 -9.01 0.90
C PRO A 202 -28.38 -10.09 1.64
N LYS A 203 -29.00 -10.70 2.66
CA LYS A 203 -28.41 -11.77 3.48
C LYS A 203 -28.12 -13.03 2.68
#